data_AF-A0A433KBH9-F1
#
_entry.id   AF-A0A433KBH9-F1
#
_cell.length_a   1.000
_cell.length_b   1.000
_cell.length_c   1.000
_cell.angle_alpha   90.00
_cell.angle_beta   90.00
_cell.angle_gamma   90.00
#
_symmetry.space_group_name_H-M   'P 1'
#
loop_
_entity.id
_entity.type
_entity.pdbx_description
1 polymer ?
#
loop_
_entity_poly.entity_id
_entity_poly.type
_entity_poly.pdbx_seq_one_letter_code
_entity_poly.pdbx_strand_id
1 'polypeptide(L)'
;MKNIILSLIGGSLILVTANSFAVSKTDMDAKWICTTNASTSEIASDIAADKQMSTTPLSATKAYSFAAENCRDCTKITCEAQN
;
A
#
# COMPACT_ATOMS: atom_id res chain seq x y z
N MET A 1 -23.90 -29.50 -54.40
CA MET A 1 -23.57 -30.39 -53.26
C MET A 1 -22.64 -29.65 -52.33
N LYS A 2 -23.01 -29.62 -51.06
CA LYS A 2 -22.51 -28.76 -49.98
C LYS A 2 -21.31 -29.44 -49.32
N ASN A 3 -20.11 -29.09 -49.75
CA ASN A 3 -18.88 -29.56 -49.10
C ASN A 3 -18.09 -28.33 -48.63
N ILE A 4 -18.54 -27.78 -47.51
CA ILE A 4 -17.75 -26.91 -46.66
C ILE A 4 -16.64 -27.80 -46.11
N ILE A 5 -15.49 -27.73 -46.77
CA ILE A 5 -14.24 -28.34 -46.33
C ILE A 5 -14.04 -27.92 -44.87
N LEU A 6 -13.99 -28.92 -44.00
CA LEU A 6 -13.76 -28.83 -42.58
C LEU A 6 -12.57 -27.91 -42.28
N SER A 7 -12.84 -26.68 -41.83
CA SER A 7 -11.90 -25.87 -41.07
C SER A 7 -11.68 -26.55 -39.72
N LEU A 8 -10.73 -27.48 -39.64
CA LEU A 8 -10.34 -28.13 -38.39
C LEU A 8 -8.83 -28.40 -38.36
N ILE A 9 -8.04 -27.33 -38.40
CA ILE A 9 -6.66 -27.29 -37.93
C ILE A 9 -6.54 -25.93 -37.24
N GLY A 10 -7.17 -25.79 -36.08
CA GLY A 10 -6.56 -26.21 -34.82
C GLY A 10 -5.84 -25.01 -34.21
N GLY A 11 -6.53 -23.87 -34.17
CA GLY A 11 -6.03 -22.65 -33.53
C GLY A 11 -5.69 -22.96 -32.09
N SER A 12 -4.42 -22.79 -31.74
CA SER A 12 -3.94 -22.96 -30.38
C SER A 12 -4.71 -22.02 -29.46
N LEU A 13 -5.63 -22.58 -28.68
CA LEU A 13 -6.28 -21.89 -27.59
C LEU A 13 -5.23 -21.69 -26.50
N ILE A 14 -4.53 -20.55 -26.54
CA ILE A 14 -3.66 -20.12 -25.46
C ILE A 14 -4.58 -19.69 -24.31
N LEU A 15 -4.87 -20.61 -23.40
CA LEU A 15 -5.43 -20.27 -22.09
C LEU A 15 -4.35 -19.49 -21.33
N VAL A 16 -4.32 -18.17 -21.53
CA VAL A 16 -3.61 -17.27 -20.61
C VAL A 16 -4.37 -17.31 -19.30
N THR A 17 -3.89 -18.09 -18.35
CA THR A 17 -4.36 -18.03 -16.97
C THR A 17 -3.95 -16.69 -16.40
N ALA A 18 -4.90 -15.76 -16.33
CA ALA A 18 -4.73 -14.54 -15.57
C ALA A 18 -4.62 -14.93 -14.09
N ASN A 19 -3.39 -15.06 -13.60
CA ASN A 19 -3.16 -15.13 -12.15
C ASN A 19 -3.50 -13.76 -11.59
N SER A 20 -4.75 -13.60 -11.14
CA SER A 20 -5.15 -12.44 -10.36
C SER A 20 -4.35 -12.47 -9.05
N PHE A 21 -3.35 -11.59 -8.93
CA PHE A 21 -2.74 -11.34 -7.64
C PHE A 21 -3.84 -10.91 -6.68
N ALA A 22 -4.02 -11.65 -5.59
CA ALA A 22 -4.87 -11.21 -4.51
C ALA A 22 -4.23 -9.93 -3.94
N VAL A 23 -4.70 -8.77 -4.42
CA VAL A 23 -4.47 -7.49 -3.73
C VAL A 23 -5.14 -7.65 -2.37
N SER A 24 -4.31 -7.91 -1.36
CA SER A 24 -4.71 -7.68 0.03
C SER A 24 -5.21 -6.24 0.07
N LYS A 25 -6.52 -6.06 0.30
CA LYS A 25 -7.08 -4.72 0.39
C LYS A 25 -6.46 -4.04 1.60
N THR A 26 -5.90 -2.85 1.40
CA THR A 26 -5.49 -1.99 2.52
C THR A 26 -6.72 -1.72 3.37
N ASP A 27 -6.69 -2.13 4.63
CA ASP A 27 -7.78 -1.90 5.56
C ASP A 27 -7.76 -0.44 6.02
N MET A 28 -8.61 0.38 5.40
CA MET A 28 -8.70 1.80 5.72
C MET A 28 -9.47 2.09 7.01
N ASP A 29 -10.20 1.09 7.53
CA ASP A 29 -10.99 1.16 8.77
C ASP A 29 -10.15 0.76 10.00
N ALA A 30 -9.06 0.02 9.79
CA ALA A 30 -8.07 -0.25 10.82
C ALA A 30 -7.45 1.05 11.38
N LYS A 31 -6.87 0.93 12.57
CA LYS A 31 -6.00 2.00 13.11
C LYS A 31 -4.59 1.78 12.59
N TRP A 32 -3.89 2.86 12.28
CA TRP A 32 -2.59 2.87 11.65
C TRP A 32 -1.60 3.66 12.49
N ILE A 33 -0.40 3.11 12.61
CA ILE A 33 0.77 3.81 13.12
C ILE A 33 1.68 4.07 11.93
N CYS A 34 2.13 5.31 11.79
CA CYS A 34 3.12 5.66 10.77
C CYS A 34 4.43 6.06 11.45
N THR A 35 5.53 5.78 10.76
CA THR A 35 6.88 6.18 11.16
C THR A 35 7.59 6.75 9.95
N THR A 36 8.54 7.64 10.17
CA THR A 36 9.39 8.18 9.13
C THR A 36 10.83 7.70 9.33
N ASN A 37 11.61 7.65 8.25
CA ASN A 37 13.03 7.32 8.32
C ASN A 37 13.92 8.54 8.62
N ALA A 38 13.34 9.65 9.07
CA ALA A 38 14.09 10.86 9.36
C ALA A 38 15.07 10.60 10.52
N SER A 39 16.22 11.27 10.50
CA SER A 39 17.08 11.35 11.68
C SER A 39 16.30 11.98 12.82
N THR A 40 16.44 11.43 14.03
CA THR A 40 15.82 12.00 15.23
C THR A 40 16.22 13.46 15.38
N SER A 41 15.24 14.35 15.39
CA SER A 41 15.46 15.78 15.56
C SER A 41 15.95 16.08 16.98
N GLU A 42 16.75 17.13 17.15
CA GLU A 42 17.12 17.66 18.48
C GLU A 42 16.07 18.65 19.01
N ILE A 43 15.07 19.02 18.19
CA ILE A 43 14.01 19.94 18.57
C ILE A 43 12.92 19.17 19.32
N ALA A 44 12.61 19.61 20.53
CA ALA A 44 11.65 18.94 21.41
C ALA A 44 10.25 18.77 20.79
N SER A 45 9.80 19.70 19.94
CA SER A 45 8.52 19.60 19.22
C SER A 45 8.49 18.42 18.24
N ASP A 46 9.60 18.19 17.55
CA ASP A 46 9.71 17.19 16.51
C ASP A 46 9.81 15.79 17.14
N ILE A 47 10.56 15.68 18.25
CA ILE A 47 10.62 14.45 19.06
C ILE A 47 9.22 14.09 19.60
N ALA A 48 8.45 15.08 20.06
CA ALA A 48 7.10 14.84 20.53
C ALA A 48 6.17 14.38 19.40
N ALA A 49 6.29 14.97 18.21
CA ALA A 49 5.54 14.56 17.04
C ALA A 49 5.90 13.12 16.60
N ASP A 50 7.18 12.77 16.55
CA ASP A 50 7.65 11.41 16.23
C ASP A 50 7.16 10.38 17.25
N LYS A 51 7.20 10.73 18.54
CA LYS A 51 6.65 9.89 19.60
C LYS A 51 5.14 9.72 19.45
N GLN A 52 4.41 10.78 19.12
CA GLN A 52 2.97 10.71 18.91
C GLN A 52 2.65 9.84 17.69
N MET A 53 3.40 9.97 16.59
CA MET A 53 3.26 9.20 15.36
C MET A 53 3.41 7.69 15.61
N SER A 54 4.43 7.32 16.40
CA SER A 54 4.81 5.93 16.69
C SER A 54 3.98 5.25 17.78
N THR A 55 3.26 6.02 18.61
CA THR A 55 2.52 5.48 19.76
C THR A 55 1.01 5.67 19.69
N THR A 56 0.52 6.54 18.79
CA THR A 56 -0.91 6.86 18.68
C THR A 56 -1.48 6.28 17.39
N PRO A 57 -2.27 5.20 17.46
CA PRO A 57 -2.96 4.65 16.30
C PRO A 57 -4.06 5.61 15.84
N LEU A 58 -4.00 6.04 14.57
CA LEU A 58 -4.98 6.95 13.95
C LEU A 58 -5.64 6.28 12.74
N SER A 59 -6.67 6.87 12.14
CA SER A 59 -7.17 6.35 10.86
C SER A 59 -6.08 6.45 9.78
N ALA A 60 -6.10 5.58 8.77
CA ALA A 60 -5.09 5.54 7.71
C ALA A 60 -4.73 6.93 7.15
N THR A 61 -5.76 7.72 6.80
CA THR A 61 -5.58 9.07 6.27
C THR A 61 -4.94 10.03 7.28
N LYS A 62 -5.33 9.98 8.55
CA LYS A 62 -4.79 10.86 9.59
C LYS A 62 -3.36 10.48 9.95
N ALA A 63 -3.07 9.19 10.09
CA ALA A 63 -1.73 8.70 10.38
C ALA A 63 -0.75 9.11 9.29
N TYR A 64 -1.12 8.92 8.02
CA TYR A 64 -0.29 9.32 6.88
C TYR A 64 -0.14 10.85 6.78
N SER A 65 -1.22 11.61 6.91
CA SER A 65 -1.15 13.08 6.82
C SER A 65 -0.27 13.65 7.92
N PHE A 66 -0.42 13.16 9.16
CA PHE A 66 0.41 13.57 10.28
C PHE A 66 1.89 13.21 10.05
N ALA A 67 2.17 12.01 9.54
CA ALA A 67 3.54 11.63 9.18
C ALA A 67 4.12 12.54 8.10
N ALA A 68 3.34 12.85 7.05
CA ALA A 68 3.76 13.70 5.94
C ALA A 68 4.01 15.15 6.38
N GLU A 69 3.16 15.72 7.25
CA GLU A 69 3.33 17.06 7.81
C GLU A 69 4.61 17.19 8.65
N ASN A 70 4.97 16.12 9.36
CA ASN A 70 6.18 16.08 10.19
C ASN A 70 7.39 15.50 9.44
N CYS A 71 7.22 15.16 8.15
CA CYS A 71 8.28 14.59 7.33
C CYS A 71 9.16 15.67 6.70
N ARG A 72 10.07 16.25 7.48
CA ARG A 72 10.97 17.33 7.04
C ARG A 72 12.11 16.85 6.13
N ASP A 73 12.78 15.76 6.53
CA ASP A 73 13.96 15.20 5.86
C ASP A 73 13.83 13.71 5.55
N CYS A 74 12.62 13.16 5.61
CA CYS A 74 12.41 11.76 5.28
C CYS A 74 12.16 11.53 3.79
N THR A 75 12.63 10.38 3.34
CA THR A 75 12.42 9.85 1.99
C THR A 75 11.42 8.71 1.98
N LYS A 76 11.06 8.21 3.16
CA LYS A 76 10.19 7.06 3.36
C LYS A 76 9.29 7.26 4.58
N ILE A 77 7.99 7.06 4.35
CA ILE A 77 6.98 6.90 5.40
C ILE A 77 6.58 5.42 5.40
N THR A 78 6.61 4.80 6.57
CA THR A 78 6.17 3.41 6.76
C THR A 78 4.94 3.43 7.66
N CYS A 79 3.81 2.92 7.17
CA CYS A 79 2.57 2.84 7.92
C CYS A 79 2.16 1.37 8.08
N GLU A 80 1.82 0.99 9.30
CA GLU A 80 1.41 -0.36 9.66
C GLU A 80 0.02 -0.32 10.31
N ALA A 81 -0.86 -1.23 9.87
CA ALA A 81 -2.16 -1.42 10.46
C ALA A 81 -1.99 -2.14 11.81
N GLN A 82 -2.51 -1.50 12.86
CA GLN A 82 -2.62 -2.06 14.18
C GLN A 82 -3.94 -2.83 14.26
N ASN A 83 -3.83 -4.16 14.13
CA ASN A 83 -4.93 -5.10 14.38
C ASN A 83 -5.22 -5.23 15.88
#